data_AF-A0A3B6MZ97-F1
#
_entry.id   AF-A0A3B6MZ97-F1
#
_cell.length_a   1.000
_cell.length_b   1.000
_cell.length_c   1.000
_cell.angle_alpha   90.00
_cell.angle_beta   90.00
_cell.angle_gamma   90.00
#
_symmetry.space_group_name_H-M   'P 1'
#
loop_
_entity.id
_entity.type
_entity.pdbx_description
1 polymer ?
#
loop_
_entity_poly.entity_id
_entity_poly.type
_entity_poly.pdbx_seq_one_letter_code
_entity_poly.pdbx_strand_id
1 'polypeptide(L)' 'MGRVEPAGAIAGSTKASWPEVVGWPAHDAALQISKDRPDVSISFYIGTGRWPPSPYPSRVVVVSDTATGVVVQTPVVG' A
#
# COMPACT_ATOMS: atom_id res chain seq x y z
N MET A 1 31.31 4.97 12.44
CA MET A 1 30.34 5.42 11.41
C MET A 1 29.66 4.17 10.85
N GLY A 2 28.64 3.62 11.51
CA GLY A 2 27.29 4.19 11.57
C GLY A 2 26.40 3.35 10.66
N ARG A 3 26.27 2.04 10.97
CA ARG A 3 25.42 1.11 10.24
C ARG A 3 23.98 1.59 10.44
N VAL A 4 23.37 2.11 9.38
CA VAL A 4 21.93 2.39 9.36
C VAL A 4 21.21 1.05 9.33
N GLU A 5 20.81 0.58 10.50
CA GLU A 5 19.85 -0.50 10.65
C GLU A 5 18.51 0.05 10.11
N PRO A 6 17.95 -0.45 8.99
CA PRO A 6 16.60 -0.08 8.63
C PRO A 6 15.67 -0.70 9.68
N ALA A 7 14.97 0.18 10.39
CA ALA A 7 14.04 -0.17 11.43
C ALA A 7 12.98 -1.15 10.93
N GLY A 8 12.87 -2.28 11.64
CA GLY A 8 11.60 -2.90 11.97
C GLY A 8 10.84 -3.61 10.84
N ALA A 9 11.07 -4.91 10.71
CA ALA A 9 10.01 -5.84 10.30
C ALA A 9 10.24 -7.17 11.02
N ILE A 10 9.85 -7.21 12.30
CA ILE A 10 9.65 -8.46 13.01
C ILE A 10 8.56 -9.28 12.30
N ALA A 11 8.79 -10.59 12.18
CA ALA A 11 7.85 -11.54 11.63
C ALA A 11 6.46 -11.41 12.29
N GLY A 12 5.41 -11.15 11.49
CA GLY A 12 4.00 -11.11 11.94
C GLY A 12 3.30 -9.75 11.90
N SER A 13 3.76 -8.79 11.10
CA SER A 13 3.38 -7.37 11.20
C SER A 13 1.89 -7.05 10.99
N THR A 14 1.28 -6.48 12.03
CA THR A 14 0.05 -5.66 12.10
C THR A 14 0.13 -4.40 11.21
N LYS A 15 0.68 -4.49 10.01
CA LYS A 15 0.82 -3.35 9.10
C LYS A 15 -0.50 -3.14 8.39
N ALA A 16 -1.22 -2.10 8.80
CA ALA A 16 -2.51 -1.71 8.23
C ALA A 16 -2.40 -0.53 7.26
N SER A 17 -1.20 0.01 7.04
CA SER A 17 -0.98 1.19 6.20
C SER A 17 0.43 1.19 5.59
N TRP A 18 0.56 1.73 4.38
CA TRP A 18 1.83 1.82 3.65
C TRP A 18 2.13 3.27 3.20
N PRO A 19 2.44 4.21 4.11
CA PRO A 19 2.80 5.57 3.73
C PRO A 19 4.05 5.65 2.85
N GLU A 20 4.93 4.66 2.92
CA GLU A 20 6.21 4.62 2.18
C GLU A 20 6.05 4.38 0.68
N VAL A 21 4.94 3.78 0.24
CA VAL A 21 4.69 3.54 -1.19
C VAL A 21 4.01 4.72 -1.88
N VAL A 22 3.73 5.80 -1.15
CA VAL A 22 3.23 7.05 -1.75
C VAL A 22 4.33 7.66 -2.62
N GLY A 23 3.97 8.00 -3.86
CA GLY A 23 4.89 8.44 -4.91
C GLY A 23 5.53 7.29 -5.70
N TRP A 24 5.27 6.03 -5.34
CA TRP A 24 5.77 4.88 -6.10
C TRP A 24 4.81 4.52 -7.24
N PRO A 25 5.28 3.84 -8.29
CA PRO A 25 4.40 3.25 -9.28
C PRO A 25 3.41 2.28 -8.61
N ALA A 26 2.14 2.29 -9.03
CA ALA A 26 1.09 1.43 -8.47
C ALA A 26 1.52 -0.04 -8.35
N HIS A 27 2.16 -0.56 -9.40
CA HIS A 27 2.63 -1.92 -9.47
C HIS A 27 3.71 -2.25 -8.42
N ASP A 28 4.65 -1.33 -8.19
CA ASP A 28 5.73 -1.52 -7.21
C ASP A 28 5.19 -1.45 -5.78
N ALA A 29 4.28 -0.51 -5.53
CA ALA A 29 3.54 -0.40 -4.29
C ALA A 29 2.80 -1.69 -3.94
N ALA A 30 2.11 -2.30 -4.91
CA ALA A 30 1.40 -3.55 -4.68
C ALA A 30 2.33 -4.74 -4.46
N LEU A 31 3.50 -4.76 -5.12
CA LEU A 31 4.51 -5.78 -4.87
C LEU A 31 5.01 -5.70 -3.41
N GLN A 32 5.23 -4.48 -2.91
CA GLN A 32 5.60 -4.24 -1.51
C GLN A 32 4.49 -4.67 -0.55
N ILE A 33 3.24 -4.29 -0.81
CA ILE A 33 2.09 -4.68 0.02
C ILE A 33 1.93 -6.21 0.05
N SER A 34 2.07 -6.88 -1.10
CA SER A 34 1.99 -8.34 -1.20
C SER A 34 3.11 -9.04 -0.42
N LYS A 35 4.31 -8.45 -0.39
CA LYS A 35 5.44 -8.96 0.41
C LYS A 35 5.22 -8.77 1.91
N ASP A 36 4.69 -7.62 2.32
CA ASP A 36 4.43 -7.28 3.72
C ASP A 36 3.25 -8.10 4.29
N ARG A 37 2.16 -8.17 3.53
CA ARG A 37 0.93 -8.89 3.87
C ARG A 37 0.46 -9.66 2.63
N PRO A 38 0.88 -10.93 2.47
CA PRO A 38 0.30 -11.80 1.43
C PRO A 38 -1.15 -12.21 1.73
N ASP A 39 -1.62 -11.94 2.96
CA ASP A 39 -2.96 -12.26 3.48
C ASP A 39 -4.03 -11.22 3.09
N VAL A 40 -3.64 -10.07 2.53
CA VAL A 40 -4.57 -9.01 2.11
C VAL A 40 -4.77 -8.99 0.60
N SER A 41 -5.98 -8.63 0.18
CA SER A 41 -6.34 -8.47 -1.23
C SER A 41 -6.08 -7.03 -1.68
N ILE A 42 -5.24 -6.84 -2.69
CA ILE A 42 -4.91 -5.51 -3.21
C ILE A 42 -5.91 -5.11 -4.28
N SER A 43 -6.38 -3.87 -4.22
CA SER A 43 -7.24 -3.30 -5.25
C SER A 43 -6.72 -1.96 -5.72
N PHE A 44 -6.55 -1.88 -7.03
CA PHE A 44 -6.04 -0.69 -7.69
C PHE A 44 -7.19 0.19 -8.12
N TYR A 45 -7.01 1.46 -7.85
CA TYR A 45 -7.96 2.50 -8.18
C TYR A 45 -7.20 3.63 -8.85
N ILE A 46 -7.62 3.95 -10.08
CA ILE A 46 -6.98 4.98 -10.90
C ILE A 46 -7.90 6.19 -10.88
N GLY A 47 -7.37 7.34 -10.44
CA GLY A 47 -8.09 8.62 -10.36
C GLY A 47 -8.41 9.08 -8.94
N THR A 48 -9.23 10.12 -8.82
CA THR A 48 -9.56 10.79 -7.54
C THR A 48 -11.01 10.56 -7.13
N GLY A 49 -11.50 9.33 -7.29
CA GLY A 49 -12.88 8.96 -6.97
C GLY A 49 -13.07 8.58 -5.51
N ARG A 50 -14.29 8.73 -4.98
CA ARG A 50 -14.68 8.08 -3.72
C ARG A 50 -14.94 6.60 -4.02
N TRP A 51 -14.12 5.75 -3.44
CA TRP A 51 -14.25 4.30 -3.59
C TRP A 51 -15.40 3.79 -2.72
N PRO A 52 -16.20 2.82 -3.19
CA PRO A 52 -17.23 2.22 -2.36
C PRO A 52 -16.58 1.60 -1.12
N PRO A 53 -17.17 1.79 0.08
CA PRO A 53 -16.68 1.15 1.30
C PRO A 53 -16.68 -0.36 1.06
N SER A 54 -15.51 -0.97 1.20
CA SER A 54 -15.37 -2.38 0.93
C SER A 54 -15.81 -3.16 2.17
N PRO A 55 -16.63 -4.22 2.05
CA PRO A 55 -16.98 -5.07 3.19
C PRO A 55 -15.83 -6.01 3.58
N TYR A 56 -14.64 -5.85 2.99
CA TYR A 56 -13.50 -6.75 3.14
C TYR A 56 -12.44 -6.12 4.05
N PRO A 57 -12.41 -6.49 5.34
CA PRO A 57 -11.43 -5.94 6.29
C PRO A 57 -9.99 -6.36 5.98
N SER A 58 -9.78 -7.27 5.03
CA SER A 58 -8.45 -7.70 4.55
C SER A 58 -8.14 -7.14 3.17
N ARG A 59 -8.75 -6.03 2.74
CA ARG A 59 -8.47 -5.40 1.44
C ARG A 59 -7.59 -4.18 1.61
N VAL A 60 -6.66 -3.96 0.68
CA VAL A 60 -5.86 -2.73 0.60
C VAL A 60 -6.21 -1.97 -0.66
N VAL A 61 -6.57 -0.70 -0.50
CA VAL A 61 -6.90 0.21 -1.60
C VAL A 61 -5.65 1.00 -2.00
N VAL A 62 -5.14 0.75 -3.20
CA VAL A 62 -4.02 1.51 -3.78
C VAL A 62 -4.59 2.51 -4.76
N VAL A 63 -4.49 3.80 -4.42
CA VAL A 63 -4.95 4.89 -5.28
C VAL A 63 -3.78 5.47 -6.02
N SER A 64 -3.87 5.43 -7.35
CA SER A 64 -2.86 5.99 -8.24
C SER A 64 -3.43 7.09 -9.10
N ASP A 65 -2.59 8.09 -9.38
CA ASP A 65 -2.93 9.16 -10.29
C ASP A 65 -3.00 8.66 -11.73
N THR A 66 -3.99 9.15 -12.48
CA THR A 66 -4.24 8.68 -13.85
C THR A 66 -3.23 9.22 -14.86
N ALA A 67 -2.57 10.34 -14.58
CA ALA A 67 -1.63 10.97 -15.50
C ALA A 67 -0.20 10.41 -15.34
N THR A 68 0.16 10.06 -14.11
CA THR A 68 1.52 9.64 -13.73
C THR A 68 1.61 8.16 -13.35
N GLY A 69 0.49 7.51 -12.99
CA GLY A 69 0.47 6.12 -12.54
C GLY A 69 1.10 5.89 -11.16
N VAL A 70 1.41 6.97 -10.42
CA VAL A 70 2.01 6.89 -9.09
C VAL A 70 0.94 6.90 -8.00
N VAL A 71 1.24 6.25 -6.89
CA VAL A 71 0.37 6.23 -5.72
C VAL A 71 0.31 7.63 -5.11
N VAL A 72 -0.88 8.21 -5.06
CA VAL A 72 -1.10 9.57 -4.51
C VAL A 72 -1.74 9.55 -3.13
N GLN A 73 -2.17 8.38 -2.67
CA GLN A 73 -2.76 8.21 -1.35
C GLN A 73 -2.12 7.02 -0.64
N THR A 74 -1.89 7.19 0.66
CA THR A 74 -1.40 6.10 1.52
C THR A 74 -2.37 4.92 1.46
N PRO A 75 -1.94 3.75 0.98
CA PRO A 75 -2.77 2.55 1.01
C PRO A 75 -3.00 2.14 2.45
N VAL A 76 -4.25 1.84 2.78
CA VAL A 76 -4.68 1.36 4.09
C VAL A 76 -5.50 0.09 3.92
N VAL A 77 -5.46 -0.76 4.94
CA VAL A 77 -6.35 -1.92 5.04
C VAL A 77 -7.76 -1.44 5.40
N GLY A 78 -8.76 -1.72 4.56
CA GLY A 78 -10.17 -1.32 4.74
C GLY A 78 -10.98 -1.24 3.45
#